data_AF-A0A7Z9FVP1-F1
#
_entry.id   AF-A0A7Z9FVP1-F1
#
_cell.length_a   1.000
_cell.length_b   1.000
_cell.length_c   1.000
_cell.angle_alpha   90.00
_cell.angle_beta   90.00
_cell.angle_gamma   90.00
#
_symmetry.space_group_name_H-M   'P 1'
#
loop_
_entity.id
_entity.type
_entity.pdbx_description
1 polymer ?
#
loop_
_entity_poly.entity_id
_entity_poly.type
_entity_poly.pdbx_seq_one_letter_code
_entity_poly.pdbx_strand_id
1 'polypeptide(L)'
;MLANLLLMSYMMIEPNYDEDKVPSYSLTDPLTFADGRAVTQASDWLERRAEILQLFETEVYGQTPDKQLPMDVETFGENPNALDGAAIQEQVILRFGASSPDVNLLIYRP
;
A
#
# COMPACT_ATOMS: atom_id res chain seq x y z
N MET A 1 -3.89 38.28 24.14
CA MET A 1 -3.99 36.80 24.14
C MET A 1 -4.51 36.25 22.80
N LEU A 2 -4.21 36.90 21.66
CA LEU A 2 -4.56 36.40 20.32
C LEU A 2 -3.36 36.41 19.35
N ALA A 3 -2.21 36.94 19.77
CA ALA A 3 -1.00 37.00 18.94
C ALA A 3 -0.24 35.65 18.87
N ASN A 4 -0.47 34.72 19.80
CA ASN A 4 0.20 33.41 19.79
C ASN A 4 -0.51 32.36 18.93
N LEU A 5 -1.73 32.63 18.44
CA LEU A 5 -2.45 31.69 17.57
C LEU A 5 -2.05 31.82 16.10
N LEU A 6 -1.51 32.97 15.69
CA LEU A 6 -1.13 33.24 14.30
C LEU A 6 0.27 32.69 13.93
N LEU A 7 1.11 32.37 14.93
CA LEU A 7 2.44 31.78 14.73
C LEU A 7 2.38 30.28 14.35
N MET A 8 1.26 29.61 14.58
CA MET A 8 1.03 28.22 14.16
C MET A 8 0.75 28.09 12.64
N SER A 9 0.67 29.21 11.92
CA SER A 9 0.17 29.23 10.54
C SER A 9 1.12 28.69 9.47
N TYR A 10 2.41 28.39 9.75
CA TYR A 10 3.28 27.74 8.75
C TYR A 10 4.60 27.25 9.39
N MET A 11 4.59 26.16 10.15
CA MET A 11 5.77 25.28 10.14
C MET A 11 5.74 24.52 8.82
N MET A 12 6.07 25.19 7.71
CA MET A 12 6.58 24.43 6.59
C MET A 12 7.93 23.91 7.01
N ILE A 13 7.94 22.63 7.35
CA ILE A 13 9.16 21.84 7.30
C ILE A 13 9.60 21.93 5.84
N GLU A 14 10.59 22.77 5.56
CA GLU A 14 11.24 22.82 4.25
C GLU A 14 11.84 21.43 4.00
N PRO A 15 11.44 20.73 2.93
CA PRO A 15 12.00 19.42 2.65
C PRO A 15 13.52 19.54 2.46
N ASN A 16 14.27 18.59 3.02
CA ASN A 16 15.70 18.57 2.78
C ASN A 16 15.96 18.06 1.35
N TYR A 17 16.59 18.89 0.51
CA TYR A 17 17.05 18.55 -0.84
C TYR A 17 18.59 18.45 -0.94
N ASP A 18 19.29 18.62 0.18
CA ASP A 18 20.74 18.66 0.27
C ASP A 18 21.24 17.38 0.97
N GLU A 19 21.94 16.52 0.22
CA GLU A 19 22.41 15.22 0.72
C GLU A 19 23.33 15.37 1.94
N ASP A 20 24.11 16.45 2.00
CA ASP A 20 25.03 16.73 3.11
C ASP A 20 24.29 17.04 4.42
N LYS A 21 22.97 17.29 4.35
CA LYS A 21 22.09 17.54 5.50
C LYS A 21 21.26 16.32 5.92
N VAL A 22 21.41 15.17 5.24
CA VAL A 22 20.75 13.94 5.66
C VAL A 22 21.36 13.50 7.00
N PRO A 23 20.57 13.35 8.08
CA PRO A 23 21.12 12.91 9.35
C PRO A 23 21.58 11.46 9.24
N SER A 24 22.60 11.07 10.00
CA SER A 24 22.97 9.66 10.11
C SER A 24 21.81 8.85 10.70
N TYR A 25 21.52 7.70 10.10
CA TYR A 25 20.52 6.75 10.59
C TYR A 25 21.03 5.32 10.45
N SER A 26 20.44 4.42 11.22
CA SER A 26 20.63 2.98 11.10
C SER A 26 19.32 2.32 10.72
N LEU A 27 19.37 1.43 9.73
CA LEU A 27 18.22 0.60 9.38
C LEU A 27 18.21 -0.66 10.23
N THR A 28 17.01 -1.08 10.63
CA THR A 28 16.80 -2.41 11.20
C THR A 28 17.17 -3.47 10.16
N ASP A 29 17.99 -4.45 10.56
CA ASP A 29 18.35 -5.56 9.68
C ASP A 29 17.12 -6.46 9.43
N PRO A 30 16.65 -6.60 8.18
CA PRO A 30 15.53 -7.47 7.86
C PRO A 30 15.83 -8.95 8.14
N LEU A 31 17.11 -9.34 8.21
CA LEU A 31 17.56 -10.70 8.54
C LEU A 31 17.85 -10.90 10.03
N THR A 32 17.34 -10.01 10.87
CA THR A 32 17.34 -10.17 12.33
C THR A 32 15.90 -10.09 12.85
N PHE A 33 15.49 -11.07 13.64
CA PHE A 33 14.19 -11.09 14.36
C PHE A 33 14.17 -9.98 15.42
N ALA A 34 12.98 -9.52 15.85
CA ALA A 34 12.88 -8.49 16.91
C ALA A 34 13.52 -8.92 18.25
N ASP A 35 13.64 -10.23 18.50
CA ASP A 35 14.32 -10.79 19.68
C ASP A 35 15.86 -10.88 19.52
N GLY A 36 16.41 -10.47 18.38
CA GLY A 36 17.84 -10.46 18.08
C GLY A 36 18.39 -11.75 17.46
N ARG A 37 17.57 -12.79 17.26
CA ARG A 37 18.01 -13.99 16.51
C ARG A 37 18.27 -13.65 15.04
N ALA A 38 19.27 -14.29 14.44
CA ALA A 38 19.56 -14.15 13.02
C ALA A 38 18.67 -15.06 12.17
N VAL A 39 18.26 -14.59 11.01
CA VAL A 39 17.64 -15.35 9.92
C VAL A 39 18.77 -15.96 9.10
N THR A 40 18.94 -17.29 9.18
CA THR A 40 20.11 -17.96 8.59
C THR A 40 19.78 -18.86 7.40
N GLN A 41 18.49 -19.18 7.23
CA GLN A 41 17.99 -20.07 6.19
C GLN A 41 16.61 -19.62 5.70
N ALA A 42 16.20 -20.11 4.54
CA ALA A 42 14.95 -19.71 3.90
C ALA A 42 13.69 -20.00 4.72
N SER A 43 13.69 -21.03 5.58
CA SER A 43 12.57 -21.33 6.48
C SER A 43 12.39 -20.26 7.56
N ASP A 44 13.50 -19.73 8.12
CA ASP A 44 13.46 -18.65 9.12
C ASP A 44 12.82 -17.38 8.52
N TRP A 45 13.01 -17.15 7.22
CA TRP A 45 12.41 -16.01 6.52
C TRP A 45 10.88 -16.05 6.51
N LEU A 46 10.26 -17.24 6.47
CA LEU A 46 8.79 -17.32 6.52
C LEU A 46 8.24 -16.79 7.84
N GLU A 47 8.90 -17.14 8.95
CA GLU A 47 8.57 -16.63 10.29
C GLU A 47 8.90 -15.13 10.39
N ARG A 48 10.08 -14.72 9.94
CA ARG A 48 10.47 -13.30 9.96
C ARG A 48 9.54 -12.43 9.12
N ARG A 49 9.09 -12.91 7.96
CA ARG A 49 8.13 -12.22 7.09
C ARG A 49 6.79 -12.02 7.79
N ALA A 50 6.32 -13.02 8.53
CA ALA A 50 5.09 -12.89 9.32
C ALA A 50 5.24 -11.81 10.40
N GLU A 51 6.37 -11.78 11.12
CA GLU A 51 6.67 -10.74 12.10
C GLU A 51 6.71 -9.33 11.47
N ILE A 52 7.40 -9.18 10.32
CA ILE A 52 7.45 -7.90 9.59
C ILE A 52 6.05 -7.46 9.17
N LEU A 53 5.23 -8.36 8.62
CA LEU A 53 3.86 -8.01 8.24
C LEU A 53 3.05 -7.53 9.44
N GLN A 54 3.16 -8.21 10.59
CA GLN A 54 2.47 -7.79 11.80
C GLN A 54 2.93 -6.40 12.28
N LEU A 55 4.23 -6.09 12.19
CA LEU A 55 4.75 -4.75 12.50
C LEU A 55 4.14 -3.68 11.59
N PHE A 56 4.07 -3.93 10.29
CA PHE A 56 3.47 -2.99 9.34
C PHE A 56 1.96 -2.85 9.51
N GLU A 57 1.25 -3.94 9.82
CA GLU A 57 -0.17 -3.91 10.15
C GLU A 57 -0.45 -3.08 11.41
N THR A 58 0.41 -3.20 12.43
CA THR A 58 0.18 -2.55 13.74
C THR A 58 0.61 -1.08 13.72
N GLU A 59 1.74 -0.76 13.10
CA GLU A 59 2.41 0.54 13.29
C GLU A 59 2.33 1.47 12.06
N VAL A 60 2.00 0.95 10.87
CA VAL A 60 2.12 1.73 9.62
C VAL A 60 0.81 1.81 8.85
N TYR A 61 0.26 0.68 8.42
CA TYR A 61 -0.85 0.64 7.46
C TYR A 61 -2.20 0.31 8.09
N GLY A 62 -2.21 -0.27 9.29
CA GLY A 62 -3.42 -0.83 9.89
C GLY A 62 -3.65 -2.29 9.47
N GLN A 63 -4.46 -2.98 10.26
CA GLN A 63 -4.80 -4.39 10.03
C GLN A 63 -5.83 -4.52 8.90
N THR A 64 -5.59 -5.46 7.97
CA THR A 64 -6.63 -5.86 7.00
C THR A 64 -7.76 -6.56 7.74
N PRO A 65 -9.03 -6.12 7.64
CA PRO A 65 -10.12 -6.77 8.35
C PRO A 65 -10.29 -8.23 7.93
N ASP A 66 -10.45 -9.14 8.90
CA ASP A 66 -10.70 -10.58 8.66
C ASP A 66 -12.07 -10.87 8.02
N LYS A 67 -12.88 -9.83 7.82
CA LYS A 67 -14.21 -9.94 7.21
C LYS A 67 -14.06 -10.28 5.73
N GLN A 68 -14.48 -11.48 5.36
CA GLN A 68 -14.69 -11.82 3.96
C GLN A 68 -15.80 -10.95 3.37
N LEU A 69 -15.47 -10.22 2.30
CA LEU A 69 -16.45 -9.46 1.53
C LEU A 69 -16.97 -10.37 0.40
N PRO A 70 -18.30 -10.47 0.20
CA PRO A 70 -18.82 -11.09 -1.01
C PRO A 70 -18.32 -10.26 -2.20
N MET A 71 -17.79 -10.91 -3.23
CA MET A 71 -17.27 -10.25 -4.43
C MET A 71 -17.93 -10.85 -5.66
N ASP A 72 -18.66 -10.01 -6.39
CA ASP A 72 -19.21 -10.34 -7.70
C ASP A 72 -18.47 -9.52 -8.78
N VAL A 73 -18.24 -10.12 -9.94
CA VAL A 73 -17.58 -9.47 -11.08
C VAL A 73 -18.57 -9.38 -12.23
N GLU A 74 -18.80 -8.18 -12.75
CA GLU A 74 -19.67 -7.94 -13.91
C GLU A 74 -18.90 -7.24 -15.02
N THR A 75 -18.78 -7.88 -16.18
CA THR A 75 -18.31 -7.21 -17.40
C THR A 75 -19.44 -6.37 -17.98
N PHE A 76 -19.19 -5.07 -18.19
CA PHE A 76 -20.19 -4.14 -18.73
C PHE A 76 -19.76 -3.48 -20.04
N GLY A 77 -18.51 -3.65 -20.46
CA GLY A 77 -18.02 -3.11 -21.71
C GLY A 77 -16.87 -3.92 -22.29
N GLU A 78 -16.86 -4.06 -23.61
CA GLU A 78 -15.77 -4.66 -24.37
C GLU A 78 -15.56 -3.87 -25.66
N ASN A 79 -14.30 -3.63 -26.02
CA ASN A 79 -13.89 -3.14 -27.33
C ASN A 79 -12.78 -4.07 -27.88
N PRO A 80 -13.09 -4.93 -28.86
CA PRO A 80 -12.14 -5.93 -29.37
C PRO A 80 -11.04 -5.34 -30.25
N ASN A 81 -11.14 -4.08 -30.68
CA ASN A 81 -10.18 -3.43 -31.57
C ASN A 81 -9.54 -2.20 -30.90
N ALA A 82 -9.37 -2.22 -29.59
CA ALA A 82 -8.74 -1.13 -28.88
C ALA A 82 -7.27 -0.97 -29.29
N LEU A 83 -6.72 0.24 -29.12
CA LEU A 83 -5.33 0.56 -29.47
C LEU A 83 -4.98 0.16 -30.91
N ASP A 84 -5.82 0.57 -31.87
CA ASP A 84 -5.66 0.26 -33.31
C ASP A 84 -5.57 -1.25 -33.61
N GLY A 85 -6.31 -2.06 -32.85
CA GLY A 85 -6.34 -3.52 -32.99
C GLY A 85 -5.20 -4.25 -32.25
N ALA A 86 -4.40 -3.54 -31.45
CA ALA A 86 -3.35 -4.15 -30.66
C ALA A 86 -3.86 -4.80 -29.35
N ALA A 87 -5.10 -4.51 -28.94
CA ALA A 87 -5.67 -5.08 -27.72
C ALA A 87 -7.19 -5.18 -27.74
N ILE A 88 -7.70 -6.11 -26.94
CA ILE A 88 -9.08 -6.13 -26.45
C ILE A 88 -9.13 -5.31 -25.16
N GLN A 89 -9.97 -4.28 -25.14
CA GLN A 89 -10.29 -3.54 -23.92
C GLN A 89 -11.53 -4.16 -23.27
N GLU A 90 -11.44 -4.50 -22.00
CA GLU A 90 -12.54 -4.98 -21.17
C GLU A 90 -12.75 -4.04 -19.99
N GLN A 91 -14.01 -3.75 -19.67
CA GLN A 91 -14.41 -2.97 -18.50
C GLN A 91 -15.29 -3.84 -17.60
N VAL A 92 -14.84 -4.02 -16.37
CA VAL A 92 -15.53 -4.83 -15.35
C VAL A 92 -15.82 -4.00 -14.10
N ILE A 93 -16.91 -4.31 -13.42
CA ILE A 93 -17.25 -3.77 -12.10
C ILE A 93 -17.03 -4.90 -11.09
N LEU A 94 -16.19 -4.64 -10.07
CA LEU A 94 -16.07 -5.47 -8.88
C LEU A 94 -17.05 -4.94 -7.83
N ARG A 95 -18.05 -5.76 -7.45
CA ARG A 95 -19.07 -5.41 -6.47
C ARG A 95 -18.80 -6.09 -5.14
N PHE A 96 -18.82 -5.34 -4.04
CA PHE A 96 -18.45 -5.84 -2.72
C PHE A 96 -19.64 -5.95 -1.73
N GLY A 97 -20.83 -6.29 -2.23
CA GLY A 97 -22.08 -6.35 -1.46
C GLY A 97 -22.77 -4.99 -1.30
N ALA A 98 -24.05 -5.00 -0.92
CA ALA A 98 -24.95 -3.84 -1.02
C ALA A 98 -24.55 -2.58 -0.22
N SER A 99 -23.66 -2.71 0.76
CA SER A 99 -23.18 -1.59 1.59
C SER A 99 -21.75 -1.15 1.27
N SER A 100 -21.14 -1.69 0.21
CA SER A 100 -19.76 -1.39 -0.18
C SER A 100 -19.72 -0.63 -1.51
N PRO A 101 -18.72 0.24 -1.72
CA PRO A 101 -18.51 0.85 -3.02
C PRO A 101 -18.07 -0.18 -4.05
N ASP A 102 -18.50 0.03 -5.29
CA ASP A 102 -18.04 -0.73 -6.45
C ASP A 102 -16.69 -0.21 -6.96
N VAL A 103 -15.90 -1.09 -7.58
CA VAL A 103 -14.64 -0.75 -8.24
C VAL A 103 -14.76 -0.99 -9.73
N ASN A 104 -14.63 0.06 -10.53
CA ASN A 104 -14.55 -0.06 -12.00
C ASN A 104 -13.10 -0.35 -12.41
N LEU A 105 -12.87 -1.49 -13.03
CA LEU A 105 -11.57 -1.95 -13.50
C LEU A 105 -11.54 -1.96 -15.03
N LEU A 106 -10.51 -1.32 -15.59
CA LEU A 106 -10.22 -1.28 -17.02
C LEU A 106 -9.05 -2.21 -17.32
N ILE A 107 -9.24 -3.14 -18.25
CA ILE A 107 -8.27 -4.17 -18.61
C ILE A 107 -7.98 -4.05 -20.11
N TYR A 108 -6.69 -4.11 -20.48
CA TYR A 108 -6.26 -4.32 -21.86
C TYR A 108 -5.52 -5.65 -21.93
N ARG A 109 -5.93 -6.53 -22.85
CA ARG A 109 -5.29 -7.82 -23.10
C ARG A 109 -5.03 -8.04 -24.60
N PRO A 110 -3.97 -8.80 -24.97
CA PRO A 110 -3.75 -9.19 -26.36
C PRO A 110 -4.92 -9.97 -26.95
#